data_AF-A0A0B2PAY0-F1
#
_entry.id   AF-A0A0B2PAY0-F1
#
_cell.length_a   1.000
_cell.length_b   1.000
_cell.length_c   1.000
_cell.angle_alpha   90.00
_cell.angle_beta   90.00
_cell.angle_gamma   90.00
#
_symmetry.space_group_name_H-M   'P 1'
#
loop_
_entity.id
_entity.type
_entity.pdbx_description
1 polymer ?
#
loop_
_entity_poly.entity_id
_entity_poly.type
_entity_poly.pdbx_seq_one_letter_code
_entity_poly.pdbx_strand_id
1 'polypeptide(L)'
;MVIWMVFSPHTPAVKVTYLTVNKFNITPREELTAVFNIEGILKNPNIALSLTYERLTLALWFGNFTISSVVVEPPPFSIRGHTHAPIRARFEVAGMQIPNWVASEIAVQQRFHGGMDFGAMLDARFRYKFGMESSKVFSITLQCYPLRVELPLNDTMNNGRLVEPSDCYVV
;
A
#
# COMPACT_ATOMS: atom_id res chain seq x y z
N MET A 1 26.53 4.88 23.11
CA MET A 1 25.40 3.93 22.95
C MET A 1 24.52 3.92 24.20
N VAL A 2 23.85 5.03 24.51
CA VAL A 2 22.88 5.12 25.63
C VAL A 2 21.58 5.83 25.19
N ILE A 3 21.62 6.55 24.05
CA ILE A 3 20.48 7.30 23.49
C ILE A 3 19.27 6.39 23.19
N TRP A 4 19.50 5.18 22.70
CA TRP A 4 18.43 4.21 22.40
C TRP A 4 17.77 3.58 23.63
N MET A 5 18.36 3.70 24.83
CA MET A 5 17.73 3.23 26.07
C MET A 5 16.69 4.21 26.60
N VAL A 6 16.82 5.51 26.28
CA VAL A 6 15.91 6.56 26.75
C VAL A 6 14.78 6.80 25.74
N PHE A 7 15.09 6.71 24.44
CA PHE A 7 14.10 6.87 23.38
C PHE A 7 13.60 5.51 22.91
N SER A 8 12.42 5.09 23.40
CA SER A 8 11.69 3.96 22.84
C SER A 8 11.22 4.33 21.42
N PRO A 9 11.76 3.70 20.35
CA PRO A 9 11.39 4.03 18.99
C PRO A 9 9.98 3.50 18.71
N HIS A 10 9.06 4.38 18.34
CA HIS A 10 7.72 4.00 17.91
C HIS A 10 7.76 3.59 16.43
N THR A 11 6.98 2.58 16.06
CA THR A 11 6.82 2.14 14.68
C THR A 11 6.09 3.20 13.86
N PRO A 12 6.52 3.49 12.62
CA PRO A 12 5.76 4.38 11.74
C PRO A 12 4.38 3.79 11.46
N ALA A 13 3.38 4.67 11.36
CA ALA A 13 2.02 4.31 10.99
C ALA A 13 1.76 4.66 9.52
N VAL A 14 0.97 3.84 8.83
CA VAL A 14 0.60 4.09 7.43
C VAL A 14 -0.91 4.04 7.31
N LYS A 15 -1.45 4.96 6.53
CA LYS A 15 -2.86 5.02 6.18
C LYS A 15 -3.00 5.16 4.67
N VAL A 16 -3.82 4.32 4.05
CA VAL A 16 -4.21 4.48 2.65
C VAL A 16 -5.41 5.41 2.61
N THR A 17 -5.26 6.56 1.95
CA THR A 17 -6.29 7.59 1.87
C THR A 17 -7.10 7.50 0.59
N TYR A 18 -6.45 7.13 -0.51
CA TYR A 18 -7.10 6.98 -1.81
C TYR A 18 -6.56 5.74 -2.51
N LEU A 19 -7.46 5.00 -3.15
CA LEU A 19 -7.14 3.96 -4.10
C LEU A 19 -8.09 4.13 -5.28
N THR A 20 -7.57 4.29 -6.47
CA THR A 20 -8.35 4.31 -7.70
C THR A 20 -7.92 3.16 -8.59
N VAL A 21 -8.89 2.58 -9.27
CA VAL A 21 -8.69 1.52 -10.25
C VAL A 21 -9.24 2.04 -11.56
N ASN A 22 -8.48 1.97 -12.63
CA ASN A 22 -8.87 2.47 -13.94
C ASN A 22 -8.73 1.38 -14.98
N LYS A 23 -9.62 1.41 -15.99
CA LYS A 23 -9.64 0.43 -17.08
C LYS A 23 -9.71 -1.02 -16.59
N PHE A 24 -10.43 -1.27 -15.49
CA PHE A 24 -10.52 -2.60 -14.92
C PHE A 24 -11.27 -3.54 -15.88
N ASN A 25 -10.58 -4.58 -16.33
CA ASN A 25 -11.15 -5.56 -17.24
C ASN A 25 -10.49 -6.93 -17.04
N ILE A 26 -11.32 -7.98 -16.99
CA ILE A 26 -10.87 -9.37 -16.96
C ILE A 26 -11.43 -10.04 -18.20
N THR A 27 -10.55 -10.53 -19.07
CA THR A 27 -10.99 -11.22 -20.30
C THR A 27 -11.49 -12.64 -19.99
N PRO A 28 -12.26 -13.28 -20.89
CA PRO A 28 -12.65 -14.68 -20.75
C PRO A 28 -11.47 -15.67 -20.69
N ARG A 29 -10.26 -15.22 -21.05
CA ARG A 29 -9.01 -15.99 -20.93
C ARG A 29 -8.31 -15.77 -19.59
N GLU A 30 -9.00 -15.15 -18.62
CA GLU A 30 -8.47 -14.87 -17.28
C GLU A 30 -7.27 -13.92 -17.31
N GLU A 31 -7.28 -12.97 -18.25
CA GLU A 31 -6.27 -11.92 -18.34
C GLU A 31 -6.81 -10.63 -17.69
N LEU A 32 -6.15 -10.16 -16.64
CA LEU A 32 -6.44 -8.91 -15.95
C LEU A 32 -5.70 -7.75 -16.63
N THR A 33 -6.44 -6.70 -16.94
CA THR A 33 -5.92 -5.39 -17.31
C THR A 33 -6.52 -4.35 -16.38
N ALA A 34 -5.68 -3.58 -15.70
CA ALA A 34 -6.10 -2.56 -14.76
C ALA A 34 -4.93 -1.63 -14.41
N VAL A 35 -5.26 -0.38 -14.09
CA VAL A 35 -4.30 0.59 -13.54
C VAL A 35 -4.75 0.94 -12.13
N PHE A 36 -3.93 0.65 -11.14
CA PHE A 36 -4.20 0.99 -9.74
C PHE A 36 -3.34 2.21 -9.35
N ASN A 37 -3.95 3.25 -8.80
CA ASN A 37 -3.23 4.36 -8.19
C ASN A 37 -3.56 4.39 -6.70
N ILE A 38 -2.53 4.30 -5.87
CA ILE A 38 -2.64 4.28 -4.41
C ILE A 38 -1.99 5.55 -3.88
N GLU A 39 -2.74 6.27 -3.05
CA GLU A 39 -2.22 7.37 -2.27
C GLU A 39 -2.45 7.09 -0.78
N GLY A 40 -1.44 7.39 0.02
CA GLY A 40 -1.49 7.22 1.45
C GLY A 40 -0.64 8.24 2.18
N ILE A 41 -0.64 8.12 3.49
CA ILE A 41 0.11 8.97 4.40
C ILE A 41 0.94 8.07 5.29
N LEU A 42 2.26 8.31 5.28
CA LEU A 42 3.23 7.69 6.16
C LEU A 42 3.52 8.67 7.31
N LYS A 43 3.24 8.23 8.54
CA LYS A 43 3.34 9.03 9.75
C LYS A 43 4.51 8.56 10.61
N ASN A 44 5.39 9.48 10.97
CA ASN A 44 6.42 9.25 11.97
C ASN A 44 5.93 9.75 13.35
N PRO A 45 5.51 8.86 14.28
CA PRO A 45 5.07 9.28 15.61
C PRO A 45 6.21 9.74 16.52
N ASN A 46 7.48 9.48 16.18
CA ASN A 46 8.62 9.82 17.01
C ASN A 46 8.89 11.32 16.94
N ILE A 47 9.03 12.01 18.08
CA ILE A 47 9.29 13.47 18.09
C ILE A 47 10.77 13.77 17.82
N ALA A 48 11.68 13.03 18.46
CA ALA A 48 13.12 13.28 18.39
C ALA A 48 13.83 12.49 17.28
N LEU A 49 13.23 11.39 16.82
CA LEU A 49 13.86 10.49 15.86
C LEU A 49 13.32 10.73 14.45
N SER A 50 14.21 11.01 13.51
CA SER A 50 13.88 11.03 12.09
C SER A 50 13.99 9.62 11.51
N LEU A 51 13.19 9.31 10.50
CA LEU A 51 13.21 8.03 9.79
C LEU A 51 13.87 8.22 8.42
N THR A 52 14.91 7.44 8.15
CA THR A 52 15.55 7.37 6.83
C THR A 52 15.20 6.04 6.19
N TYR A 53 14.40 6.05 5.12
CA TYR A 53 14.03 4.85 4.39
C TYR A 53 15.10 4.49 3.37
N GLU A 54 15.60 3.27 3.43
CA GLU A 54 16.51 2.70 2.42
C GLU A 54 15.72 2.07 1.28
N ARG A 55 14.61 1.41 1.61
CA ARG A 55 13.73 0.77 0.64
C ARG A 55 12.30 0.78 1.18
N LEU A 56 11.37 1.09 0.29
CA LEU A 56 9.94 1.01 0.55
C LEU A 56 9.31 0.30 -0.64
N THR A 57 8.81 -0.91 -0.43
CA THR A 57 8.17 -1.72 -1.47
C THR A 57 6.70 -1.86 -1.15
N LEU A 58 5.83 -1.49 -2.09
CA LEU A 58 4.39 -1.67 -1.97
C LEU A 58 3.96 -2.78 -2.92
N ALA A 59 3.28 -3.78 -2.38
CA ALA A 59 2.68 -4.88 -3.12
C ALA A 59 1.16 -4.82 -3.00
N LEU A 60 0.48 -4.95 -4.13
CA LEU A 60 -0.96 -5.08 -4.22
C LEU A 60 -1.31 -6.55 -4.37
N TRP A 61 -2.29 -7.00 -3.61
CA TRP A 61 -2.75 -8.39 -3.62
C TRP A 61 -4.27 -8.47 -3.54
N PHE A 62 -4.80 -9.61 -3.95
CA PHE A 62 -6.22 -9.96 -3.86
C PHE A 62 -6.35 -11.40 -3.37
N GLY A 63 -7.05 -11.60 -2.25
CA GLY A 63 -7.06 -12.89 -1.55
C GLY A 63 -5.65 -13.34 -1.18
N ASN A 64 -5.17 -14.43 -1.78
CA ASN A 64 -3.80 -14.93 -1.60
C ASN A 64 -2.90 -14.72 -2.85
N PHE A 65 -3.33 -13.89 -3.80
CA PHE A 65 -2.61 -13.66 -5.05
C PHE A 65 -2.03 -12.25 -5.10
N THR A 66 -0.72 -12.14 -5.28
CA THR A 66 -0.04 -10.86 -5.50
C THR A 66 -0.25 -10.42 -6.94
N ILE A 67 -0.92 -9.29 -7.12
CA ILE A 67 -1.18 -8.70 -8.43
C ILE A 67 0.08 -8.02 -8.95
N SER A 68 0.69 -7.15 -8.15
CA SER A 68 1.86 -6.39 -8.59
C SER A 68 2.63 -5.85 -7.39
N SER A 69 3.90 -5.55 -7.58
CA SER A 69 4.76 -4.95 -6.57
C SER A 69 5.65 -3.87 -7.19
N VAL A 70 5.78 -2.74 -6.51
CA VAL A 70 6.58 -1.60 -6.97
C VAL A 70 7.37 -1.05 -5.80
N VAL A 71 8.56 -0.51 -6.09
CA VAL A 71 9.30 0.29 -5.12
C VAL A 71 8.71 1.70 -5.14
N VAL A 72 8.27 2.19 -3.98
CA VAL A 72 7.71 3.53 -3.84
C VAL A 72 8.85 4.54 -3.91
N GLU A 73 8.82 5.39 -4.94
CA GLU A 73 9.78 6.46 -5.14
C GLU A 73 9.30 7.79 -4.53
N PRO A 74 10.21 8.69 -4.09
CA PRO A 74 11.67 8.62 -4.25
C PRO A 74 12.42 8.05 -3.04
N PRO A 75 13.33 7.07 -3.18
CA PRO A 75 14.36 6.82 -2.18
C PRO A 75 15.57 7.74 -2.44
N PRO A 76 16.26 8.28 -1.41
CA PRO A 76 15.90 8.33 0.00
C PRO A 76 15.16 9.63 0.36
N PHE A 77 13.98 9.54 0.96
CA PHE A 77 13.44 10.66 1.75
C PHE A 77 13.59 10.37 3.24
N SER A 78 13.98 11.40 3.99
CA SER A 78 13.99 11.36 5.44
C SER A 78 12.73 12.04 5.98
N ILE A 79 11.99 11.34 6.83
CA ILE A 79 10.82 11.90 7.51
C ILE A 79 11.29 12.40 8.86
N ARG A 80 11.10 13.70 9.11
CA ARG A 80 11.43 14.31 10.40
C ARG A 80 10.54 13.75 11.51
N GLY A 81 10.94 13.96 12.74
CA GLY A 81 10.11 13.58 13.87
C GLY A 81 8.75 14.29 13.84
N HIS A 82 7.69 13.58 14.20
CA HIS A 82 6.32 14.09 14.28
C HIS A 82 5.81 14.74 12.98
N THR A 83 6.21 14.19 11.83
CA THR A 83 5.77 14.65 10.51
C THR A 83 5.11 13.54 9.70
N HIS A 84 4.36 13.96 8.68
CA HIS A 84 3.68 13.09 7.73
C HIS A 84 4.29 13.27 6.34
N ALA A 85 4.45 12.19 5.59
CA ALA A 85 4.86 12.20 4.20
C ALA A 85 3.78 11.53 3.35
N PRO A 86 3.36 12.14 2.23
CA PRO A 86 2.48 11.47 1.28
C PRO A 86 3.25 10.34 0.58
N ILE A 87 2.60 9.20 0.39
CA ILE A 87 3.10 8.10 -0.43
C ILE A 87 2.18 7.96 -1.64
N ARG A 88 2.77 7.77 -2.81
CA ARG A 88 2.05 7.55 -4.06
C ARG A 88 2.67 6.37 -4.79
N ALA A 89 1.83 5.43 -5.20
CA ALA A 89 2.25 4.26 -5.97
C ALA A 89 1.27 4.05 -7.13
N ARG A 90 1.81 3.69 -8.29
CA ARG A 90 1.02 3.34 -9.47
C ARG A 90 1.41 1.95 -9.92
N PHE A 91 0.41 1.09 -10.08
CA PHE A 91 0.54 -0.26 -10.63
C PHE A 91 -0.18 -0.29 -11.96
N GLU A 92 0.52 -0.74 -12.99
CA GLU A 92 -0.08 -0.96 -14.30
C GLU A 92 0.04 -2.44 -14.62
N VAL A 93 -1.11 -3.05 -14.86
CA VAL A 93 -1.25 -4.46 -15.19
C VAL A 93 -1.92 -4.52 -16.54
N ALA A 94 -1.28 -5.15 -17.51
CA ALA A 94 -1.79 -5.31 -18.86
C ALA A 94 -1.64 -6.77 -19.28
N GLY A 95 -2.77 -7.45 -19.49
CA GLY A 95 -2.78 -8.85 -19.92
C GLY A 95 -2.17 -9.83 -18.91
N MET A 96 -2.26 -9.56 -17.61
CA MET A 96 -1.71 -10.47 -16.60
C MET A 96 -2.61 -11.69 -16.46
N GLN A 97 -2.03 -12.87 -16.63
CA GLN A 97 -2.74 -14.11 -16.33
C GLN A 97 -3.04 -14.19 -14.84
N ILE A 98 -4.31 -14.26 -14.48
CA ILE A 98 -4.77 -14.50 -13.11
C ILE A 98 -5.34 -15.91 -12.99
N PRO A 99 -5.23 -16.56 -11.83
CA PRO A 99 -5.90 -17.84 -11.60
C PRO A 99 -7.42 -17.71 -11.72
N ASN A 100 -8.08 -18.75 -12.23
CA ASN A 100 -9.55 -18.80 -12.35
C ASN A 100 -10.28 -18.45 -11.04
N TRP A 101 -9.79 -18.93 -9.90
CA TRP A 101 -10.39 -18.63 -8.60
C TRP A 101 -10.36 -17.13 -8.26
N VAL A 102 -9.34 -16.39 -8.70
CA VAL A 102 -9.27 -14.92 -8.53
C VAL A 102 -10.34 -14.25 -9.36
N ALA A 103 -10.45 -14.63 -10.64
CA ALA A 103 -11.44 -14.05 -11.56
C ALA A 103 -12.89 -14.32 -11.07
N SER A 104 -13.14 -15.54 -10.61
CA SER A 104 -14.44 -15.96 -10.05
C SER A 104 -14.78 -15.17 -8.78
N GLU A 105 -13.84 -15.08 -7.83
CA GLU A 105 -14.06 -14.36 -6.57
C GLU A 105 -14.31 -12.87 -6.80
N ILE A 106 -13.55 -12.24 -7.72
CA ILE A 106 -13.79 -10.85 -8.14
C ILE A 106 -15.22 -10.67 -8.67
N ALA A 107 -15.67 -11.57 -9.56
CA ALA A 107 -17.01 -11.50 -10.13
C ALA A 107 -18.10 -11.69 -9.07
N VAL A 108 -17.89 -12.58 -8.10
CA VAL A 108 -18.79 -12.80 -6.96
C VAL A 108 -18.84 -11.55 -6.07
N GLN A 109 -17.69 -11.02 -5.64
CA GLN A 109 -17.64 -9.83 -4.79
C GLN A 109 -18.31 -8.62 -5.45
N GLN A 110 -18.02 -8.40 -6.73
CA GLN A 110 -18.65 -7.32 -7.50
C GLN A 110 -20.18 -7.49 -7.59
N ARG A 111 -20.67 -8.72 -7.77
CA ARG A 111 -22.11 -8.99 -7.91
C ARG A 111 -22.88 -8.91 -6.60
N PHE A 112 -22.32 -9.42 -5.51
CA PHE A 112 -23.02 -9.53 -4.23
C PHE A 112 -22.75 -8.36 -3.29
N HIS A 113 -21.53 -7.84 -3.29
CA HIS A 113 -21.12 -6.76 -2.40
C HIS A 113 -21.06 -5.40 -3.11
N GLY A 114 -21.15 -5.35 -4.45
CA GLY A 114 -21.05 -4.10 -5.22
C GLY A 114 -19.63 -3.53 -5.30
N GLY A 115 -18.64 -4.23 -4.74
CA GLY A 115 -17.25 -3.83 -4.67
C GLY A 115 -16.34 -5.03 -4.45
N MET A 116 -15.03 -4.79 -4.54
CA MET A 116 -13.98 -5.80 -4.40
C MET A 116 -13.02 -5.39 -3.30
N ASP A 117 -12.61 -6.35 -2.47
CA ASP A 117 -11.69 -6.11 -1.37
C ASP A 117 -10.26 -6.44 -1.78
N PHE A 118 -9.48 -5.42 -2.08
CA PHE A 118 -8.05 -5.55 -2.31
C PHE A 118 -7.28 -5.45 -0.99
N GLY A 119 -6.03 -5.89 -1.02
CA GLY A 119 -5.09 -5.66 0.06
C GLY A 119 -3.80 -5.04 -0.45
N ALA A 120 -3.20 -4.19 0.38
CA ALA A 120 -1.87 -3.66 0.13
C ALA A 120 -0.92 -4.12 1.23
N MET A 121 0.29 -4.46 0.85
CA MET A 121 1.37 -4.83 1.74
C MET A 121 2.53 -3.86 1.50
N LEU A 122 3.09 -3.32 2.57
CA LEU A 122 4.18 -2.37 2.53
C LEU A 122 5.37 -2.94 3.31
N ASP A 123 6.42 -3.31 2.59
CA ASP A 123 7.70 -3.71 3.15
C ASP A 123 8.59 -2.46 3.24
N ALA A 124 8.97 -2.10 4.46
CA ALA A 124 9.77 -0.91 4.72
C ALA A 124 11.07 -1.28 5.43
N ARG A 125 12.19 -0.88 4.83
CA ARG A 125 13.53 -0.91 5.42
C ARG A 125 13.99 0.50 5.72
N PHE A 126 14.26 0.78 7.00
CA PHE A 126 14.61 2.12 7.44
C PHE A 126 15.55 2.13 8.64
N ARG A 127 16.12 3.31 8.91
CA ARG A 127 16.93 3.59 10.10
C ARG A 127 16.33 4.77 10.84
N TYR A 128 16.39 4.72 12.16
CA TYR A 128 16.16 5.90 12.99
C TYR A 128 17.44 6.75 13.01
N LYS A 129 17.29 8.07 12.91
CA LYS A 129 18.37 9.03 12.95
C LYS A 129 18.12 10.05 14.05
N PHE A 130 19.14 10.28 14.88
CA PHE A 130 19.15 11.30 15.92
C PHE A 130 20.40 12.16 15.73
N GLY A 131 20.24 13.36 15.17
CA GLY A 131 21.37 14.21 14.78
C GLY A 131 22.26 13.52 13.73
N MET A 132 23.53 13.30 14.07
CA MET A 132 24.51 12.62 13.19
C MET A 132 24.53 11.10 13.36
N GLU A 133 23.98 10.58 14.46
CA GLU A 133 23.96 9.14 14.75
C GLU A 133 22.77 8.46 14.08
N SER A 134 23.00 7.25 13.56
CA SER A 134 21.97 6.40 12.96
C SER A 134 21.88 5.08 13.70
N SER A 135 20.68 4.53 13.81
CA SER A 135 20.47 3.18 14.35
C SER A 135 20.94 2.10 13.39
N LYS A 136 20.86 0.84 13.86
CA LYS A 136 20.78 -0.33 12.97
C LYS A 136 19.58 -0.22 12.02
N VAL A 137 19.62 -0.99 10.93
CA VAL A 137 18.49 -1.12 10.01
C VAL A 137 17.36 -1.88 10.69
N PHE A 138 16.16 -1.35 10.56
CA PHE A 138 14.90 -2.01 10.92
C PHE A 138 14.16 -2.36 9.64
N SER A 139 13.50 -3.51 9.65
CA SER A 139 12.58 -3.94 8.60
C SER A 139 11.23 -4.20 9.24
N ILE A 140 10.18 -3.62 8.67
CA ILE A 140 8.81 -3.88 9.09
C ILE A 140 7.96 -4.19 7.87
N THR A 141 6.90 -4.95 8.10
CA THR A 141 5.89 -5.24 7.12
C THR A 141 4.56 -4.74 7.65
N LEU A 142 3.90 -3.90 6.87
CA LEU A 142 2.59 -3.33 7.18
C LEU A 142 1.58 -3.87 6.18
N GLN A 143 0.40 -4.25 6.64
CA GLN A 143 -0.70 -4.72 5.81
C GLN A 143 -1.90 -3.78 5.95
N CYS A 144 -2.47 -3.38 4.82
CA CYS A 144 -3.67 -2.56 4.73
C CYS A 144 -4.76 -3.43 4.11
N TYR A 145 -5.71 -3.87 4.92
CA TYR A 145 -6.84 -4.70 4.50
C TYR A 145 -8.01 -4.51 5.47
N PRO A 146 -9.27 -4.40 4.98
CA PRO A 146 -9.69 -4.45 3.58
C PRO A 146 -9.64 -3.09 2.86
N LEU A 147 -9.16 -3.07 1.61
CA LEU A 147 -9.25 -1.93 0.70
C LEU A 147 -10.43 -2.13 -0.26
N ARG A 148 -11.62 -1.77 0.19
CA ARG A 148 -12.86 -1.94 -0.59
C ARG A 148 -12.94 -0.93 -1.73
N VAL A 149 -12.95 -1.43 -2.96
CA VAL A 149 -13.07 -0.64 -4.19
C VAL A 149 -14.43 -0.91 -4.84
N GLU A 150 -15.20 0.13 -5.07
CA GLU A 150 -16.48 0.04 -5.78
C GLU A 150 -16.37 0.61 -7.18
N LEU A 151 -16.90 -0.14 -8.15
CA LEU A 151 -17.02 0.23 -9.55
C LEU A 151 -18.42 0.84 -9.77
N PRO A 152 -18.56 2.14 -10.08
CA PRO A 152 -19.85 2.74 -10.37
C PRO A 152 -20.47 2.07 -11.59
N LEU A 153 -21.71 1.61 -11.47
CA LEU A 153 -22.45 0.93 -12.54
C LEU A 153 -22.64 1.79 -13.82
N ASN A 154 -22.53 3.11 -13.69
CA ASN A 154 -22.68 4.07 -14.80
C ASN A 154 -21.35 4.47 -15.46
N ASP A 155 -20.21 3.91 -15.03
CA ASP A 155 -18.92 4.24 -15.62
C ASP A 155 -18.60 3.32 -16.80
N THR A 156 -18.68 3.86 -18.02
CA THR A 156 -18.33 3.15 -19.25
C THR A 156 -16.86 2.75 -19.33
N MET A 157 -16.00 3.30 -18.47
CA MET A 157 -14.56 3.01 -18.42
C MET A 157 -14.17 2.02 -17.32
N ASN A 158 -15.13 1.47 -16.56
CA ASN A 158 -14.89 0.58 -15.42
C ASN A 158 -13.84 1.15 -14.44
N ASN A 159 -13.98 2.41 -14.02
CA ASN A 159 -13.10 2.96 -12.99
C ASN A 159 -13.70 2.73 -11.61
N GLY A 160 -12.90 2.24 -10.67
CA GLY A 160 -13.28 2.04 -9.28
C GLY A 160 -12.59 3.03 -8.35
N ARG A 161 -13.18 3.26 -7.18
CA ARG A 161 -12.56 4.05 -6.11
C ARG A 161 -12.74 3.39 -4.74
N LEU A 162 -11.79 3.66 -3.87
CA LEU A 162 -11.84 3.32 -2.45
C LEU A 162 -13.08 3.94 -1.80
N VAL A 163 -13.83 3.13 -1.06
CA VAL A 163 -15.02 3.58 -0.34
C VAL A 163 -14.64 4.38 0.90
N GLU A 164 -13.66 3.91 1.66
CA GLU A 164 -13.21 4.52 2.92
C GLU A 164 -11.69 4.36 3.11
N PRO A 165 -11.00 5.37 3.68
CA PRO A 165 -9.59 5.23 4.05
C PRO A 165 -9.34 4.06 5.00
N SER A 166 -8.28 3.28 4.76
CA SER A 166 -7.90 2.15 5.62
C SER A 166 -6.58 2.43 6.33
N ASP A 167 -6.55 2.18 7.63
CA ASP A 167 -5.31 2.14 8.41
C ASP A 167 -4.58 0.80 8.18
N CYS A 168 -3.25 0.84 8.18
CA CYS A 168 -2.41 -0.33 8.02
C CYS A 168 -1.85 -0.78 9.37
N TYR A 169 -1.75 -2.09 9.57
CA TYR A 169 -1.25 -2.70 10.80
C TYR A 169 0.01 -3.53 10.55
N VAL A 170 0.82 -3.72 11.59
CA VAL A 170 2.05 -4.52 11.54
C VAL A 170 1.68 -6.00 11.54
N VAL A 171 2.37 -6.80 10.72
CA VAL A 171 2.21 -8.25 10.61
C VAL A 171 3.47 -8.97 11.06
#